data_AF-A0AA41RTZ7-F1
#
_entry.id   AF-A0AA41RTZ7-F1
#
_cell.length_a   1.000
_cell.length_b   1.000
_cell.length_c   1.000
_cell.angle_alpha   90.00
_cell.angle_beta   90.00
_cell.angle_gamma   90.00
#
_symmetry.space_group_name_H-M   'P 1'
#
loop_
_entity.id
_entity.type
_entity.pdbx_description
1 polymer ?
#
loop_
_entity_poly.entity_id
_entity_poly.type
_entity_poly.pdbx_seq_one_letter_code
_entity_poly.pdbx_strand_id
1 'polypeptide(L)'
;MTTSEKTPAPINKEKFRRILRKHIEVEVEEPLPDLKNMSRDELDKYLKDELARTNKKWAEKQEEERQKFWTPAEVQLEEKQKRDIKRRQDNQAREIKEYMKNNRFNKKSFISDIESGSYDVYVFCFGYAKLESAQYKKFIKSLSEDNAYKVYIHKSLGKIVGMAPKGGNVLKPGDRGYEKPGDTLKPGDRGYKTIELEDGLHKIGIMLDADDVAVLLAGKTKTKDEVLSKFREYVEYDFVKPGNTPQETLAFARGDVLTLPPRSKAMELCPKLMELGMPVELIGLHNIKLTDTFIVCEETRRVSENGSKILRLLEKKMFKYILVPQGRWSADSKKTEYFPMVDRPKSR
;
A
#
# COMPACT_ATOMS: atom_id res chain seq x y z
N MET A 1 -47.49 7.75 -5.35
CA MET A 1 -46.95 6.42 -5.72
C MET A 1 -45.47 6.41 -5.33
N THR A 2 -45.15 5.85 -4.17
CA THR A 2 -43.81 5.87 -3.58
C THR A 2 -43.07 4.58 -3.91
N THR A 3 -42.15 4.62 -4.87
CA THR A 3 -41.19 3.53 -5.11
C THR A 3 -39.99 3.72 -4.19
N SER A 4 -39.99 2.97 -3.09
CA SER A 4 -38.85 2.81 -2.19
C SER A 4 -37.76 2.01 -2.91
N GLU A 5 -36.71 2.68 -3.40
CA GLU A 5 -35.48 2.02 -3.87
C GLU A 5 -34.76 1.37 -2.69
N LYS A 6 -34.78 0.04 -2.65
CA LYS A 6 -33.98 -0.77 -1.72
C LYS A 6 -32.51 -0.69 -2.13
N THR A 7 -31.68 -0.05 -1.30
CA THR A 7 -30.23 -0.22 -1.34
C THR A 7 -29.86 -1.71 -1.27
N PRO A 8 -28.93 -2.22 -2.10
CA PRO A 8 -28.47 -3.59 -2.01
C PRO A 8 -27.79 -3.83 -0.66
N ALA A 9 -28.23 -4.87 0.04
CA ALA A 9 -27.73 -5.22 1.36
C ALA A 9 -26.22 -5.49 1.30
N PRO A 10 -25.44 -5.10 2.32
CA PRO A 10 -24.03 -5.41 2.38
C PRO A 10 -23.83 -6.93 2.38
N ILE A 11 -22.89 -7.38 1.54
CA ILE A 11 -22.45 -8.78 1.42
C ILE A 11 -22.29 -9.37 2.83
N ASN A 12 -23.06 -10.41 3.15
CA ASN A 12 -23.05 -11.07 4.45
C ASN A 12 -21.77 -11.91 4.61
N LYS A 13 -20.66 -11.22 4.85
CA LYS A 13 -19.32 -11.80 5.05
C LYS A 13 -19.28 -12.79 6.21
N GLU A 14 -20.18 -12.63 7.18
CA GLU A 14 -20.30 -13.51 8.34
C GLU A 14 -20.93 -14.86 7.98
N LYS A 15 -21.93 -14.86 7.08
CA LYS A 15 -22.50 -16.08 6.50
C LYS A 15 -21.45 -16.85 5.69
N PHE A 16 -20.63 -16.16 4.90
CA PHE A 16 -19.53 -16.76 4.14
C PHE A 16 -18.46 -17.39 5.06
N ARG A 17 -18.01 -16.68 6.10
CA ARG A 17 -17.06 -17.22 7.09
C ARG A 17 -17.60 -18.44 7.83
N ARG A 18 -18.91 -18.45 8.13
CA ARG A 18 -19.57 -19.56 8.84
C ARG A 18 -19.76 -20.80 7.96
N ILE A 19 -19.94 -20.62 6.65
CA ILE A 19 -20.00 -21.72 5.66
C ILE A 19 -18.60 -22.31 5.43
N LEU A 20 -17.58 -21.46 5.29
CA LEU A 20 -16.19 -21.89 5.16
C LEU A 20 -15.71 -22.69 6.37
N ARG A 21 -15.99 -22.25 7.60
CA ARG A 21 -15.62 -23.01 8.82
C ARG A 21 -16.29 -24.37 8.94
N LYS A 22 -17.48 -24.56 8.36
CA LYS A 22 -18.22 -25.83 8.41
C LYS A 22 -17.71 -26.89 7.41
N HIS A 23 -16.85 -26.52 6.45
CA HIS A 23 -16.38 -27.40 5.38
C HIS A 23 -14.86 -27.68 5.43
N ILE A 24 -14.18 -27.36 6.54
CA ILE A 24 -12.76 -27.71 6.78
C ILE A 24 -12.70 -29.11 7.42
N GLU A 25 -13.44 -30.06 6.86
CA GLU A 25 -13.15 -31.49 6.97
C GLU A 25 -12.86 -31.91 5.53
N VAL A 26 -11.58 -31.87 5.16
CA VAL A 26 -11.15 -32.34 3.84
C VAL A 26 -11.05 -33.85 3.96
N GLU A 27 -12.03 -34.57 3.40
CA GLU A 27 -11.91 -36.01 3.17
C GLU A 27 -10.70 -36.26 2.26
N VAL A 28 -9.67 -36.92 2.82
CA VAL A 28 -8.53 -37.41 2.06
C VAL A 28 -8.95 -38.76 1.47
N GLU A 29 -9.53 -38.74 0.27
CA GLU A 29 -10.04 -39.95 -0.41
C GLU A 29 -8.94 -40.81 -1.06
N GLU A 30 -7.70 -40.33 -1.21
CA GLU A 30 -6.63 -41.09 -1.87
C GLU A 30 -5.67 -41.74 -0.85
N PRO A 31 -5.24 -43.01 -1.08
CA PRO A 31 -4.27 -43.67 -0.23
C PRO A 31 -2.93 -42.93 -0.28
N LEU A 32 -2.42 -42.55 0.90
CA LEU A 32 -1.14 -41.88 1.04
C LEU A 32 -0.02 -42.79 0.49
N PRO A 33 0.85 -42.29 -0.41
CA PRO A 33 2.02 -43.05 -0.85
C PRO A 33 2.93 -43.35 0.35
N ASP A 34 3.75 -44.41 0.25
CA ASP A 34 4.69 -44.76 1.31
C ASP A 34 5.85 -43.75 1.37
N LEU A 35 5.62 -42.67 2.12
CA LEU A 35 6.53 -41.53 2.29
C LEU A 35 7.88 -41.94 2.90
N LYS A 36 7.98 -43.12 3.53
CA LYS A 36 9.20 -43.57 4.23
C LYS A 36 10.35 -43.93 3.29
N ASN A 37 10.04 -44.24 2.03
CA ASN A 37 11.02 -44.69 1.05
C ASN A 37 11.37 -43.63 -0.02
N MET A 38 10.79 -42.43 0.09
CA MET A 38 11.06 -41.34 -0.85
C MET A 38 12.34 -40.59 -0.47
N SER A 39 13.16 -40.26 -1.47
CA SER A 39 14.26 -39.32 -1.29
C SER A 39 13.73 -37.91 -0.97
N ARG A 40 14.59 -37.05 -0.44
CA ARG A 40 14.23 -35.68 -0.06
C ARG A 40 13.67 -34.86 -1.23
N ASP A 41 14.27 -34.98 -2.40
CA ASP A 41 13.83 -34.24 -3.60
C ASP A 41 12.47 -34.77 -4.12
N GLU A 42 12.24 -36.07 -4.01
CA GLU A 42 10.96 -36.68 -4.37
C GLU A 42 9.85 -36.26 -3.40
N LEU A 43 10.15 -36.17 -2.11
CA LEU A 43 9.21 -35.68 -1.09
C LEU A 43 8.85 -34.20 -1.31
N ASP A 44 9.84 -33.34 -1.57
CA ASP A 44 9.61 -31.92 -1.84
C ASP A 44 8.78 -31.71 -3.11
N LYS A 45 9.02 -32.52 -4.15
CA LYS A 45 8.22 -32.52 -5.38
C LYS A 45 6.78 -32.94 -5.10
N TYR A 46 6.60 -34.06 -4.39
CA TYR A 46 5.28 -34.56 -4.01
C TYR A 46 4.48 -33.53 -3.21
N LEU A 47 5.09 -32.90 -2.20
CA LEU A 47 4.44 -31.86 -1.40
C LEU A 47 4.05 -30.63 -2.23
N LYS A 48 4.88 -30.20 -3.19
CA LYS A 48 4.54 -29.10 -4.10
C LYS A 48 3.37 -29.46 -5.01
N ASP A 49 3.37 -30.67 -5.56
CA ASP A 49 2.31 -31.15 -6.44
C ASP A 49 0.99 -31.30 -5.66
N GLU A 50 1.03 -31.83 -4.45
CA GLU A 50 -0.15 -31.99 -3.59
C GLU A 50 -0.71 -30.65 -3.13
N LEU A 51 0.17 -29.69 -2.78
CA LEU A 51 -0.23 -28.31 -2.50
C LEU A 51 -0.87 -27.64 -3.72
N ALA A 52 -0.33 -27.88 -4.92
CA ALA A 52 -0.90 -27.36 -6.16
C ALA A 52 -2.29 -27.97 -6.43
N ARG A 53 -2.46 -29.29 -6.21
CA ARG A 53 -3.75 -29.99 -6.35
C ARG A 53 -4.79 -29.47 -5.36
N THR A 54 -4.44 -29.36 -4.09
CA THR A 54 -5.34 -28.83 -3.05
C THR A 54 -5.72 -27.37 -3.32
N ASN A 55 -4.77 -26.52 -3.69
CA ASN A 55 -5.06 -25.14 -4.10
C ASN A 55 -5.97 -25.06 -5.33
N LYS A 56 -5.78 -25.96 -6.31
CA LYS A 56 -6.65 -26.05 -7.50
C LYS A 56 -8.07 -26.46 -7.12
N LYS A 57 -8.25 -27.53 -6.34
CA LYS A 57 -9.57 -27.98 -5.83
C LYS A 57 -10.26 -26.87 -5.03
N TRP A 58 -9.51 -26.15 -4.19
CA TRP A 58 -10.03 -25.00 -3.46
C TRP A 58 -10.48 -23.86 -4.39
N ALA A 59 -9.70 -23.54 -5.42
CA ALA A 59 -10.05 -22.51 -6.39
C ALA A 59 -11.30 -22.90 -7.20
N GLU A 60 -11.40 -24.16 -7.64
CA GLU A 60 -12.58 -24.71 -8.34
C GLU A 60 -13.83 -24.66 -7.44
N LYS A 61 -13.72 -25.08 -6.18
CA LYS A 61 -14.84 -24.99 -5.22
C LYS A 61 -15.28 -23.55 -4.96
N GLN A 62 -14.32 -22.62 -4.83
CA GLN A 62 -14.62 -21.19 -4.70
C GLN A 62 -15.30 -20.63 -5.95
N GLU A 63 -14.88 -21.07 -7.14
CA GLU A 63 -15.51 -20.71 -8.42
C GLU A 63 -16.94 -21.25 -8.50
N GLU A 64 -17.17 -22.52 -8.13
CA GLU A 64 -18.51 -23.12 -8.08
C GLU A 64 -19.43 -22.40 -7.07
N GLU A 65 -18.92 -22.11 -5.88
CA GLU A 65 -19.67 -21.32 -4.88
C GLU A 65 -19.95 -19.91 -5.40
N ARG A 66 -19.00 -19.30 -6.12
CA ARG A 66 -19.21 -17.99 -6.75
C ARG A 66 -20.34 -18.08 -7.77
N GLN A 67 -20.33 -19.09 -8.65
CA GLN A 67 -21.38 -19.29 -9.65
C GLN A 67 -22.75 -19.62 -9.04
N LYS A 68 -22.79 -20.32 -7.90
CA LYS A 68 -24.04 -20.67 -7.20
C LYS A 68 -24.68 -19.49 -6.46
N PHE A 69 -23.88 -18.60 -5.89
CA PHE A 69 -24.38 -17.57 -4.97
C PHE A 69 -24.32 -16.14 -5.50
N TRP A 70 -23.56 -15.87 -6.56
CA TRP A 70 -23.37 -14.52 -7.08
C TRP A 70 -24.23 -14.29 -8.32
N THR A 71 -24.81 -13.10 -8.37
CA THR A 71 -25.49 -12.63 -9.58
C THR A 71 -24.46 -12.31 -10.68
N PRO A 72 -24.83 -12.37 -11.98
CA PRO A 72 -23.95 -11.97 -13.07
C PRO A 72 -23.37 -10.55 -12.90
N ALA A 73 -24.14 -9.63 -12.30
CA ALA A 73 -23.70 -8.26 -12.03
C ALA A 73 -22.59 -8.19 -10.97
N GLU A 74 -22.68 -9.00 -9.91
CA GLU A 74 -21.66 -9.06 -8.86
C GLU A 74 -20.34 -9.66 -9.37
N VAL A 75 -20.42 -10.69 -10.22
CA VAL A 75 -19.24 -11.29 -10.87
C VAL A 75 -18.54 -10.26 -11.76
N GLN A 76 -19.28 -9.54 -12.60
CA GLN A 76 -18.71 -8.48 -13.45
C GLN A 76 -18.06 -7.36 -12.63
N LEU A 77 -18.67 -6.98 -11.50
CA LEU A 77 -18.12 -5.96 -10.60
C LEU A 77 -16.80 -6.41 -9.97
N GLU A 78 -16.71 -7.65 -9.49
CA GLU A 78 -15.48 -8.20 -8.91
C GLU A 78 -14.36 -8.31 -9.96
N GLU A 79 -14.67 -8.80 -11.16
CA GLU A 79 -13.70 -8.86 -12.27
C GLU A 79 -13.19 -7.47 -12.67
N LYS A 80 -14.09 -6.47 -12.68
CA LYS A 80 -13.71 -5.08 -12.90
C LYS A 80 -12.77 -4.58 -11.80
N GLN A 81 -13.08 -4.85 -10.53
CA GLN A 81 -12.21 -4.51 -9.40
C GLN A 81 -10.84 -5.19 -9.51
N LYS A 82 -10.79 -6.48 -9.83
CA LYS A 82 -9.53 -7.23 -10.03
C LYS A 82 -8.70 -6.63 -11.17
N ARG A 83 -9.31 -6.32 -12.32
CA ARG A 83 -8.64 -5.64 -13.44
C ARG A 83 -8.10 -4.27 -13.04
N ASP A 84 -8.88 -3.48 -12.30
CA ASP A 84 -8.45 -2.17 -11.82
C ASP A 84 -7.30 -2.27 -10.81
N ILE A 85 -7.32 -3.26 -9.91
CA ILE A 85 -6.22 -3.54 -8.96
C ILE A 85 -4.95 -3.93 -9.73
N LYS A 86 -5.06 -4.88 -10.66
CA LYS A 86 -3.93 -5.32 -11.49
C LYS A 86 -3.33 -4.17 -12.27
N ARG A 87 -4.16 -3.35 -12.93
CA ARG A 87 -3.68 -2.15 -13.65
C ARG A 87 -2.94 -1.18 -12.74
N ARG A 88 -3.37 -1.00 -11.49
CA ARG A 88 -2.66 -0.16 -10.51
C ARG A 88 -1.30 -0.75 -10.15
N GLN A 89 -1.23 -2.06 -9.91
CA GLN A 89 0.03 -2.76 -9.62
C GLN A 89 1.00 -2.68 -10.80
N ASP A 90 0.52 -2.87 -12.02
CA ASP A 90 1.34 -2.79 -13.24
C ASP A 90 1.90 -1.37 -13.45
N ASN A 91 1.06 -0.34 -13.25
CA ASN A 91 1.49 1.07 -13.33
C ASN A 91 2.55 1.38 -12.27
N GLN A 92 2.32 0.95 -11.03
CA GLN A 92 3.26 1.11 -9.92
C GLN A 92 4.59 0.40 -10.21
N ALA A 93 4.56 -0.83 -10.70
CA ALA A 93 5.76 -1.58 -11.07
C ALA A 93 6.55 -0.89 -12.20
N ARG A 94 5.85 -0.30 -13.18
CA ARG A 94 6.47 0.47 -14.25
C ARG A 94 7.17 1.73 -13.72
N GLU A 95 6.50 2.51 -12.89
CA GLU A 95 7.07 3.73 -12.28
C GLU A 95 8.30 3.40 -11.42
N ILE A 96 8.24 2.33 -10.62
CA ILE A 96 9.40 1.83 -9.85
C ILE A 96 10.55 1.49 -10.78
N LYS A 97 10.27 0.75 -11.85
CA LYS A 97 11.30 0.31 -12.79
C LYS A 97 11.98 1.50 -13.47
N GLU A 98 11.21 2.52 -13.83
CA GLU A 98 11.71 3.76 -14.41
C GLU A 98 12.56 4.57 -13.41
N TYR A 99 12.07 4.76 -12.19
CA TYR A 99 12.81 5.41 -11.12
C TYR A 99 14.15 4.70 -10.85
N MET A 100 14.14 3.37 -10.72
CA MET A 100 15.33 2.55 -10.46
C MET A 100 16.34 2.57 -11.63
N LYS A 101 15.85 2.75 -12.86
CA LYS A 101 16.72 2.91 -14.03
C LYS A 101 17.52 4.20 -13.95
N ASN A 102 16.87 5.28 -13.50
CA ASN A 102 17.46 6.62 -13.38
C ASN A 102 18.24 6.80 -12.07
N ASN A 103 17.89 6.05 -11.02
CA ASN A 103 18.48 6.13 -9.69
C ASN A 103 19.08 4.78 -9.30
N ARG A 104 20.15 4.37 -9.99
CA ARG A 104 20.80 3.09 -9.71
C ARG A 104 21.32 3.06 -8.28
N PHE A 105 20.79 2.14 -7.48
CA PHE A 105 21.24 1.92 -6.12
C PHE A 105 22.69 1.42 -6.08
N ASN A 106 23.58 2.19 -5.46
CA ASN A 106 24.96 1.79 -5.22
C ASN A 106 25.10 1.18 -3.82
N LYS A 107 25.04 -0.16 -3.76
CA LYS A 107 25.16 -0.91 -2.51
C LYS A 107 26.45 -0.59 -1.73
N LYS A 108 27.58 -0.43 -2.42
CA LYS A 108 28.88 -0.15 -1.76
C LYS A 108 28.89 1.22 -1.10
N SER A 109 28.36 2.23 -1.80
CA SER A 109 28.21 3.58 -1.23
C SER A 109 27.30 3.56 -0.02
N PHE A 110 26.14 2.92 -0.10
CA PHE A 110 25.21 2.83 1.03
C PHE A 110 25.86 2.19 2.26
N ILE A 111 26.54 1.05 2.08
CA ILE A 111 27.25 0.36 3.17
C ILE A 111 28.32 1.28 3.77
N SER A 112 29.17 1.89 2.94
CA SER A 112 30.22 2.80 3.38
C SER A 112 29.67 4.01 4.14
N ASP A 113 28.51 4.55 3.71
CA ASP A 113 27.87 5.68 4.38
C ASP A 113 27.36 5.29 5.78
N ILE A 114 26.81 4.09 5.93
CA ILE A 114 26.39 3.55 7.24
C ILE A 114 27.60 3.28 8.15
N GLU A 115 28.61 2.55 7.65
CA GLU A 115 29.81 2.16 8.40
C GLU A 115 30.69 3.36 8.79
N SER A 116 30.63 4.46 8.03
CA SER A 116 31.30 5.71 8.41
C SER A 116 30.83 6.26 9.76
N GLY A 117 29.66 5.80 10.23
CA GLY A 117 29.02 6.30 11.44
C GLY A 117 28.68 7.78 11.38
N SER A 118 28.69 8.42 10.21
CA SER A 118 28.50 9.87 10.03
C SER A 118 27.04 10.28 9.83
N TYR A 119 26.14 9.30 9.70
CA TYR A 119 24.73 9.52 9.38
C TYR A 119 23.81 8.79 10.34
N ASP A 120 22.73 9.45 10.70
CA ASP A 120 21.55 8.79 11.22
C ASP A 120 20.67 8.30 10.08
N VAL A 121 19.97 7.19 10.32
CA VAL A 121 19.14 6.51 9.33
C VAL A 121 17.68 6.77 9.64
N TYR A 122 16.98 7.47 8.77
CA TYR A 122 15.55 7.68 8.85
C TYR A 122 14.83 6.80 7.83
N VAL A 123 13.78 6.11 8.27
CA VAL A 123 12.92 5.33 7.37
C VAL A 123 11.60 6.07 7.21
N PHE A 124 11.14 6.22 5.97
CA PHE A 124 9.89 6.88 5.67
C PHE A 124 9.13 6.14 4.57
N CYS A 125 7.80 6.20 4.64
CA CYS A 125 6.94 5.64 3.60
C CYS A 125 6.76 6.64 2.46
N PHE A 126 6.70 6.13 1.23
CA PHE A 126 6.41 6.93 0.04
C PHE A 126 5.41 6.20 -0.87
N GLY A 127 4.63 6.96 -1.64
CA GLY A 127 3.73 6.45 -2.65
C GLY A 127 4.44 6.39 -3.98
N TYR A 128 4.47 5.23 -4.62
CA TYR A 128 5.18 5.05 -5.90
C TYR A 128 4.75 6.01 -7.00
N ALA A 129 3.44 6.28 -7.09
CA ALA A 129 2.87 7.28 -8.00
C ALA A 129 3.43 8.70 -7.80
N LYS A 130 4.14 8.95 -6.69
CA LYS A 130 4.71 10.25 -6.33
C LYS A 130 6.19 10.36 -6.62
N LEU A 131 6.91 9.25 -6.83
CA LEU A 131 8.35 9.27 -7.12
C LEU A 131 8.71 10.10 -8.37
N GLU A 132 7.82 10.08 -9.37
CA GLU A 132 8.04 10.80 -10.62
C GLU A 132 7.40 12.20 -10.66
N SER A 133 6.70 12.59 -9.58
CA SER A 133 6.08 13.92 -9.48
C SER A 133 7.14 15.03 -9.51
N ALA A 134 6.78 16.18 -10.09
CA ALA A 134 7.66 17.35 -10.12
C ALA A 134 7.99 17.84 -8.71
N GLN A 135 7.02 17.75 -7.79
CA GLN A 135 7.16 18.11 -6.38
C GLN A 135 8.18 17.22 -5.67
N TYR A 136 8.10 15.90 -5.87
CA TYR A 136 9.05 14.96 -5.26
C TYR A 136 10.45 15.15 -5.83
N LYS A 137 10.57 15.31 -7.15
CA LYS A 137 11.87 15.62 -7.79
C LYS A 137 12.48 16.89 -7.23
N LYS A 138 11.69 17.95 -7.03
CA LYS A 138 12.13 19.20 -6.40
C LYS A 138 12.58 18.98 -4.95
N PHE A 139 11.84 18.17 -4.19
CA PHE A 139 12.19 17.83 -2.80
C PHE A 139 13.47 17.01 -2.68
N ILE A 140 13.63 15.96 -3.50
CA ILE A 140 14.88 15.17 -3.53
C ILE A 140 16.06 16.05 -3.95
N LYS A 141 15.86 16.94 -4.93
CA LYS A 141 16.88 17.90 -5.34
C LYS A 141 17.29 18.81 -4.18
N SER A 142 16.34 19.37 -3.43
CA SER A 142 16.67 20.23 -2.28
C SER A 142 17.38 19.48 -1.16
N LEU A 143 17.11 18.18 -0.98
CA LEU A 143 17.89 17.35 -0.06
C LEU A 143 19.33 17.16 -0.55
N SER A 144 19.51 16.87 -1.84
CA SER A 144 20.84 16.65 -2.42
C SER A 144 21.74 17.89 -2.39
N GLU A 145 21.14 19.09 -2.46
CA GLU A 145 21.86 20.37 -2.38
C GLU A 145 22.44 20.63 -0.98
N ASP A 146 21.87 20.05 0.08
CA ASP A 146 22.33 20.24 1.46
C ASP A 146 23.61 19.43 1.78
N ASN A 147 24.04 18.47 0.93
CA ASN A 147 25.15 17.51 1.17
C ASN A 147 25.07 16.68 2.47
N ALA A 148 24.27 17.09 3.45
CA ALA A 148 23.98 16.42 4.70
C ALA A 148 22.92 15.32 4.53
N TYR A 149 22.24 15.26 3.38
CA TYR A 149 21.20 14.28 3.12
C TYR A 149 21.55 13.35 1.96
N LYS A 150 21.24 12.07 2.11
CA LYS A 150 21.29 11.09 1.03
C LYS A 150 20.05 10.21 1.07
N VAL A 151 19.39 10.02 -0.07
CA VAL A 151 18.17 9.21 -0.15
C VAL A 151 18.47 7.91 -0.91
N TYR A 152 18.05 6.78 -0.33
CA TYR A 152 18.17 5.46 -0.93
C TYR A 152 16.80 4.81 -0.99
N ILE A 153 16.46 4.28 -2.16
CA ILE A 153 15.25 3.48 -2.37
C ILE A 153 15.69 2.18 -3.01
N HIS A 154 15.50 1.07 -2.30
CA HIS A 154 15.79 -0.25 -2.84
C HIS A 154 15.08 -1.35 -2.03
N LYS A 155 14.50 -2.34 -2.73
CA LYS A 155 13.79 -3.48 -2.11
C LYS A 155 14.64 -4.39 -1.22
N SER A 156 15.95 -4.20 -1.22
CA SER A 156 16.88 -5.02 -0.43
C SER A 156 17.52 -4.27 0.73
N LEU A 157 17.08 -3.04 1.04
CA LEU A 157 17.68 -2.27 2.12
C LEU A 157 17.59 -3.02 3.45
N GLY A 158 16.45 -3.62 3.79
CA GLY A 158 16.30 -4.46 5.00
C GLY A 158 17.33 -5.58 5.09
N LYS A 159 17.55 -6.30 3.98
CA LYS A 159 18.57 -7.36 3.89
C LYS A 159 19.99 -6.83 4.04
N ILE A 160 20.27 -5.64 3.52
CA ILE A 160 21.60 -5.02 3.57
C ILE A 160 21.92 -4.55 4.98
N VAL A 161 20.97 -3.91 5.68
CA VAL A 161 21.21 -3.36 7.02
C VAL A 161 21.29 -4.42 8.12
N GLY A 162 20.92 -5.67 7.81
CA GLY A 162 21.21 -6.78 8.69
C GLY A 162 20.14 -7.86 8.78
N MET A 163 19.02 -7.78 8.05
CA MET A 163 18.04 -8.88 8.03
C MET A 163 18.50 -10.10 7.23
N ALA A 164 19.80 -10.21 6.92
CA ALA A 164 20.35 -11.42 6.36
C ALA A 164 20.63 -12.42 7.50
N PRO A 165 20.06 -13.64 7.44
CA PRO A 165 20.42 -14.69 8.39
C PRO A 165 21.92 -14.99 8.28
N LYS A 166 22.64 -14.98 9.41
CA LYS A 166 24.04 -15.43 9.49
C LYS A 166 24.07 -16.91 9.09
N GLY A 167 25.01 -17.29 8.22
CA GLY A 167 25.02 -18.56 7.49
C GLY A 167 24.45 -19.76 8.26
N GLY A 168 23.40 -20.38 7.69
CA GLY A 168 22.85 -21.64 8.20
C GLY A 168 21.78 -21.53 9.29
N ASN A 169 20.84 -20.57 9.21
CA ASN A 169 19.58 -20.64 9.96
C ASN A 169 18.62 -21.70 9.37
N VAL A 170 19.13 -22.90 9.13
CA VAL A 170 18.33 -24.11 8.93
C VAL A 170 18.18 -24.71 10.31
N LEU A 171 16.96 -24.71 10.84
CA LEU A 171 16.62 -25.38 12.09
C LEU A 171 17.13 -26.84 12.02
N LYS A 172 17.88 -27.27 13.04
CA LYS A 172 18.25 -28.69 13.14
C LYS A 172 17.05 -29.45 13.71
N PRO A 173 16.76 -30.68 13.25
CA PRO A 173 15.72 -31.50 13.86
C PRO A 173 15.99 -31.65 15.37
N GLY A 174 15.07 -31.19 16.23
CA GLY A 174 15.18 -31.30 17.70
C GLY A 174 15.02 -29.99 18.49
N ASP A 175 14.98 -28.82 17.84
CA ASP A 175 14.70 -27.56 18.54
C ASP A 175 13.23 -27.48 19.00
N ARG A 176 13.00 -27.21 20.29
CA ARG A 176 11.66 -27.21 20.92
C ARG A 176 10.74 -26.15 20.29
N GLY A 177 9.72 -26.60 19.55
CA GLY A 177 8.58 -25.78 19.11
C GLY A 177 8.26 -25.75 17.62
N TYR A 178 8.98 -26.48 16.76
CA TYR A 178 8.77 -26.43 15.31
C TYR A 178 8.90 -27.83 14.68
N GLU A 179 7.84 -28.31 14.03
CA GLU A 179 7.70 -29.71 13.59
C GLU A 179 8.11 -29.96 12.13
N LYS A 180 8.49 -28.94 11.35
CA LYS A 180 8.74 -29.08 9.91
C LYS A 180 10.19 -28.78 9.50
N PRO A 181 10.89 -29.72 8.83
CA PRO A 181 12.19 -29.45 8.20
C PRO A 181 12.02 -28.45 7.04
N GLY A 182 12.76 -27.34 7.08
CA GLY A 182 12.76 -26.32 6.01
C GLY A 182 12.23 -24.95 6.42
N ASP A 183 11.67 -24.82 7.62
CA ASP A 183 11.32 -23.50 8.17
C ASP A 183 12.59 -22.69 8.42
N THR A 184 12.67 -21.51 7.79
CA THR A 184 13.73 -20.54 8.03
C THR A 184 13.31 -19.65 9.20
N LEU A 185 14.22 -19.46 10.15
CA LEU A 185 14.01 -18.50 11.24
C LEU A 185 13.69 -17.13 10.65
N LYS A 186 12.63 -16.50 11.15
CA LYS A 186 12.23 -15.14 10.79
C LYS A 186 12.86 -14.12 11.75
N PRO A 187 13.04 -12.87 11.31
CA PRO A 187 13.37 -11.77 12.20
C PRO A 187 12.42 -11.72 13.40
N GLY A 188 12.95 -11.88 14.62
CA GLY A 188 12.18 -11.95 15.87
C GLY A 188 12.09 -13.34 16.50
N ASP A 189 12.44 -14.41 15.78
CA ASP A 189 12.48 -15.76 16.33
C ASP A 189 13.67 -15.96 17.28
N ARG A 190 13.47 -16.77 18.35
CA ARG A 190 14.55 -17.13 19.29
C ARG A 190 15.66 -17.87 18.54
N GLY A 191 16.86 -17.28 18.49
CA GLY A 191 18.02 -17.84 17.80
C GLY A 191 18.32 -17.24 16.42
N TYR A 192 17.47 -16.33 15.91
CA TYR A 192 17.75 -15.60 14.68
C TYR A 192 18.96 -14.69 14.85
N LYS A 193 20.13 -15.12 14.35
CA LYS A 193 21.34 -14.32 14.30
C LYS A 193 21.41 -13.54 12.99
N THR A 194 21.33 -12.22 13.08
CA THR A 194 21.58 -11.30 11.98
C THR A 194 23.08 -11.01 11.86
N ILE A 195 23.59 -10.91 10.63
CA ILE A 195 24.82 -10.14 10.39
C ILE A 195 24.36 -8.71 10.14
N GLU A 196 24.35 -7.88 11.18
CA GLU A 196 24.07 -6.46 11.00
C GLU A 196 25.34 -5.68 10.63
N LEU A 197 25.16 -4.61 9.85
CA LEU A 197 26.25 -3.71 9.50
C LEU A 197 26.73 -2.94 10.73
N GLU A 198 25.79 -2.56 11.58
CA GLU A 198 26.01 -1.74 12.77
C GLU A 198 25.05 -2.17 13.88
N ASP A 199 25.47 -1.97 15.13
CA ASP A 199 24.71 -2.42 16.29
C ASP A 199 23.29 -1.80 16.34
N GLY A 200 22.30 -2.65 16.56
CA GLY A 200 20.88 -2.28 16.65
C GLY A 200 20.21 -1.91 15.32
N LEU A 201 20.93 -1.89 14.20
CA LEU A 201 20.41 -1.47 12.91
C LEU A 201 19.39 -2.48 12.35
N HIS A 202 19.50 -3.77 12.70
CA HIS A 202 18.53 -4.79 12.29
C HIS A 202 17.08 -4.45 12.68
N LYS A 203 16.88 -3.68 13.75
CA LYS A 203 15.54 -3.25 14.24
C LYS A 203 14.83 -2.32 13.25
N ILE A 204 15.60 -1.47 12.56
CA ILE A 204 15.06 -0.61 11.50
C ILE A 204 14.91 -1.40 10.19
N GLY A 205 15.72 -2.45 10.00
CA GLY A 205 15.60 -3.38 8.89
C GLY A 205 14.19 -3.93 8.74
N ILE A 206 13.51 -4.26 9.84
CA ILE A 206 12.11 -4.75 9.84
C ILE A 206 11.16 -3.77 9.14
N MET A 207 11.37 -2.45 9.30
CA MET A 207 10.58 -1.44 8.57
C MET A 207 10.88 -1.42 7.08
N LEU A 208 12.13 -1.74 6.72
CA LEU A 208 12.65 -1.72 5.35
C LEU A 208 12.29 -2.96 4.53
N ASP A 209 11.58 -3.92 5.12
CA ASP A 209 11.04 -5.09 4.42
C ASP A 209 9.70 -4.78 3.72
N ALA A 210 9.12 -3.61 3.97
CA ALA A 210 7.97 -3.13 3.22
C ALA A 210 8.40 -2.66 1.82
N ASP A 211 7.50 -2.78 0.84
CA ASP A 211 7.80 -2.35 -0.53
C ASP A 211 7.85 -0.82 -0.65
N ASP A 212 7.06 -0.09 0.12
CA ASP A 212 6.79 1.35 -0.03
C ASP A 212 7.63 2.25 0.90
N VAL A 213 8.86 1.83 1.21
CA VAL A 213 9.74 2.51 2.17
C VAL A 213 11.09 2.91 1.57
N ALA A 214 11.57 4.06 2.01
CA ALA A 214 12.85 4.63 1.62
C ALA A 214 13.67 4.98 2.86
N VAL A 215 14.99 5.08 2.64
CA VAL A 215 15.94 5.52 3.65
C VAL A 215 16.40 6.93 3.31
N LEU A 216 16.32 7.82 4.30
CA LEU A 216 17.02 9.11 4.30
C LEU A 216 18.18 9.01 5.31
N LEU A 217 19.41 9.10 4.82
CA LEU A 217 20.57 9.35 5.66
C LEU A 217 20.65 10.84 5.93
N ALA A 218 20.73 11.22 7.20
CA ALA A 218 20.92 12.61 7.63
C ALA A 218 22.23 12.71 8.43
N GLY A 219 23.10 13.62 8.03
CA GLY A 219 24.38 13.84 8.68
C GLY A 219 24.20 14.32 10.12
N LYS A 220 25.18 14.06 10.99
CA LYS A 220 25.12 14.42 12.42
C LYS A 220 24.92 15.90 12.73
N THR A 221 25.23 16.77 11.78
CA THR A 221 24.99 18.20 11.92
C THR A 221 23.50 18.56 11.93
N LYS A 222 22.62 17.63 11.54
CA LYS A 222 21.17 17.82 11.51
C LYS A 222 20.53 17.20 12.74
N THR A 223 19.77 18.03 13.44
CA THR A 223 18.94 17.58 14.56
C THR A 223 17.74 16.79 14.05
N LYS A 224 17.16 15.98 14.95
CA LYS A 224 15.92 15.23 14.66
C LYS A 224 14.80 16.16 14.18
N ASP A 225 14.61 17.30 14.84
CA ASP A 225 13.51 18.20 14.54
C ASP A 225 13.66 18.88 13.19
N GLU A 226 14.89 19.20 12.77
CA GLU A 226 15.18 19.70 11.43
C GLU A 226 14.83 18.67 10.36
N VAL A 227 15.24 17.40 10.55
CA VAL A 227 14.93 16.31 9.62
C VAL A 227 13.42 16.09 9.52
N LEU A 228 12.71 16.05 10.66
CA LEU A 228 11.26 15.91 10.70
C LEU A 228 10.56 17.13 10.08
N SER A 229 11.13 18.33 10.22
CA SER A 229 10.63 19.53 9.55
C SER A 229 10.77 19.43 8.03
N LYS A 230 11.89 18.90 7.52
CA LYS A 230 12.06 18.63 6.09
C LYS A 230 11.00 17.69 5.53
N PHE A 231 10.62 16.64 6.25
CA PHE A 231 9.50 15.78 5.81
C PHE A 231 8.17 16.53 5.73
N ARG A 232 7.92 17.51 6.62
CA ARG A 232 6.70 18.33 6.63
C ARG A 232 6.67 19.38 5.51
N GLU A 233 7.83 19.81 5.00
CA GLU A 233 7.93 20.72 3.85
C GLU A 233 7.40 20.08 2.57
N TYR A 234 7.54 18.76 2.43
CA TYR A 234 6.98 18.05 1.29
C TYR A 234 5.47 17.89 1.45
N VAL A 235 4.73 18.61 0.61
CA VAL A 235 3.28 18.52 0.49
C VAL A 235 2.90 18.44 -0.98
N GLU A 236 2.08 17.46 -1.32
CA GLU A 236 1.48 17.35 -2.65
C GLU A 236 -0.03 17.15 -2.51
N TYR A 237 -0.80 17.88 -3.31
CA TYR A 237 -2.25 17.72 -3.35
C TYR A 237 -2.64 16.71 -4.41
N ASP A 238 -3.51 15.78 -4.06
CA ASP A 238 -4.05 14.75 -4.95
C ASP A 238 -5.58 14.69 -4.88
N PHE A 239 -6.18 13.94 -5.79
CA PHE A 239 -7.59 13.62 -5.75
C PHE A 239 -7.90 12.69 -4.58
N VAL A 240 -8.97 13.00 -3.85
CA VAL A 240 -9.44 12.15 -2.75
C VAL A 240 -9.94 10.83 -3.33
N LYS A 241 -9.35 9.72 -2.89
CA LYS A 241 -9.78 8.38 -3.27
C LYS A 241 -11.00 7.97 -2.45
N PRO A 242 -11.88 7.09 -2.98
CA PRO A 242 -13.00 6.57 -2.21
C PRO A 242 -12.50 5.92 -0.92
N GLY A 243 -13.13 6.24 0.20
CA GLY A 243 -12.76 5.73 1.52
C GLY A 243 -11.68 6.53 2.26
N ASN A 244 -11.04 7.53 1.62
CA ASN A 244 -10.17 8.49 2.29
C ASN A 244 -10.99 9.62 2.90
N THR A 245 -10.42 10.28 3.90
CA THR A 245 -10.96 11.49 4.52
C THR A 245 -10.41 12.72 3.77
N PRO A 246 -11.25 13.68 3.33
CA PRO A 246 -10.79 14.87 2.65
C PRO A 246 -10.16 15.85 3.66
N GLN A 247 -9.36 16.80 3.18
CA GLN A 247 -8.76 17.82 4.03
C GLN A 247 -9.78 18.83 4.60
N GLU A 248 -10.85 19.11 3.85
CA GLU A 248 -11.86 20.09 4.23
C GLU A 248 -13.21 19.65 3.65
N THR A 249 -14.28 20.25 4.16
CA THR A 249 -15.65 20.04 3.66
C THR A 249 -15.86 20.81 2.36
N LEU A 250 -16.34 20.13 1.32
CA LEU A 250 -16.81 20.76 0.08
C LEU A 250 -18.33 20.65 0.01
N ALA A 251 -19.00 21.78 0.23
CA ALA A 251 -20.43 21.92 0.11
C ALA A 251 -20.77 23.10 -0.80
N PHE A 252 -21.89 22.97 -1.49
CA PHE A 252 -22.43 23.99 -2.38
C PHE A 252 -23.86 24.29 -1.95
N ALA A 253 -24.20 25.58 -1.88
CA ALA A 253 -25.54 26.02 -1.57
C ALA A 253 -26.43 25.97 -2.81
N ARG A 254 -27.75 25.91 -2.58
CA ARG A 254 -28.72 26.07 -3.65
C ARG A 254 -28.47 27.39 -4.38
N GLY A 255 -28.30 27.28 -5.69
CA GLY A 255 -28.11 28.40 -6.58
C GLY A 255 -26.67 28.82 -6.84
N ASP A 256 -25.70 28.16 -6.22
CA ASP A 256 -24.28 28.36 -6.53
C ASP A 256 -23.98 27.99 -7.99
N VAL A 257 -23.14 28.80 -8.64
CA VAL A 257 -22.62 28.51 -9.98
C VAL A 257 -21.27 27.80 -9.84
N LEU A 258 -21.16 26.62 -10.43
CA LEU A 258 -19.93 25.82 -10.36
C LEU A 258 -18.80 26.46 -11.16
N THR A 259 -17.65 26.64 -10.50
CA THR A 259 -16.40 26.96 -11.20
C THR A 259 -15.92 25.73 -11.97
N LEU A 260 -16.02 25.78 -13.30
CA LEU A 260 -15.61 24.67 -14.16
C LEU A 260 -14.10 24.70 -14.42
N PRO A 261 -13.47 23.53 -14.59
CA PRO A 261 -12.08 23.48 -15.04
C PRO A 261 -11.89 24.18 -16.40
N PRO A 262 -10.74 24.83 -16.66
CA PRO A 262 -10.53 25.66 -17.87
C PRO A 262 -10.77 24.99 -19.22
N ARG A 263 -10.70 23.65 -19.29
CA ARG A 263 -10.90 22.85 -20.51
C ARG A 263 -12.21 22.07 -20.54
N SER A 264 -13.05 22.22 -19.52
CA SER A 264 -14.30 21.47 -19.40
C SER A 264 -15.45 22.27 -19.99
N LYS A 265 -16.29 21.62 -20.80
CA LYS A 265 -17.54 22.22 -21.31
C LYS A 265 -18.70 21.89 -20.38
N ALA A 266 -19.47 22.91 -20.00
CA ALA A 266 -20.63 22.76 -19.12
C ALA A 266 -21.63 21.71 -19.63
N MET A 267 -21.91 21.72 -20.94
CA MET A 267 -22.81 20.76 -21.59
C MET A 267 -22.36 19.29 -21.45
N GLU A 268 -21.06 19.03 -21.39
CA GLU A 268 -20.53 17.67 -21.25
C GLU A 268 -20.42 17.25 -19.78
N LEU A 269 -20.20 18.21 -18.88
CA LEU A 269 -19.99 17.96 -17.46
C LEU A 269 -21.32 17.81 -16.70
N CYS A 270 -22.33 18.62 -17.03
CA CYS A 270 -23.62 18.64 -16.34
C CYS A 270 -24.30 17.26 -16.30
N PRO A 271 -24.41 16.50 -17.42
CA PRO A 271 -25.02 15.18 -17.40
C PRO A 271 -24.27 14.20 -16.49
N LYS A 272 -22.92 14.26 -16.49
CA LYS A 272 -22.07 13.40 -15.65
C LYS A 272 -22.22 13.72 -14.17
N LEU A 273 -22.38 15.00 -13.82
CA LEU A 273 -22.61 15.42 -12.43
C LEU A 273 -24.00 14.97 -11.94
N MET A 274 -25.02 15.07 -12.80
CA MET A 274 -26.36 14.55 -12.49
C MET A 274 -26.36 13.03 -12.29
N GLU A 275 -25.67 12.27 -13.14
CA GLU A 275 -25.53 10.81 -13.01
C GLU A 275 -24.87 10.40 -11.68
N LEU A 276 -23.99 11.25 -11.14
CA LEU A 276 -23.33 11.04 -9.85
C LEU A 276 -24.18 11.50 -8.65
N GLY A 277 -25.38 12.02 -8.89
CA GLY A 277 -26.36 12.45 -7.89
C GLY A 277 -26.28 13.91 -7.48
N MET A 278 -25.53 14.75 -8.21
CA MET A 278 -25.42 16.18 -7.91
C MET A 278 -26.63 16.94 -8.50
N PRO A 279 -27.37 17.73 -7.69
CA PRO A 279 -28.55 18.47 -8.14
C PRO A 279 -28.12 19.72 -8.91
N VAL A 280 -27.88 19.57 -10.21
CA VAL A 280 -27.38 20.63 -11.08
C VAL A 280 -28.26 20.83 -12.31
N GLU A 281 -28.28 22.07 -12.81
CA GLU A 281 -28.90 22.46 -14.07
C GLU A 281 -27.92 23.28 -14.92
N LEU A 282 -28.06 23.21 -16.24
CA LEU A 282 -27.31 24.04 -17.15
C LEU A 282 -27.98 25.41 -17.26
N ILE A 283 -27.22 26.49 -17.04
CA ILE A 283 -27.67 27.86 -17.27
C ILE A 283 -26.97 28.40 -18.52
N GLY A 284 -27.78 28.59 -19.57
CA GLY A 284 -27.26 28.91 -20.90
C GLY A 284 -26.41 27.76 -21.45
N LEU A 285 -25.32 28.07 -22.16
CA LEU A 285 -24.44 27.07 -22.78
C LEU A 285 -23.13 26.82 -22.01
N HIS A 286 -22.85 27.61 -20.98
CA HIS A 286 -21.50 27.71 -20.41
C HIS A 286 -21.42 27.53 -18.90
N ASN A 287 -22.54 27.63 -18.17
CA ASN A 287 -22.53 27.59 -16.71
C ASN A 287 -23.39 26.43 -16.19
N ILE A 288 -22.98 25.89 -15.04
CA ILE A 288 -23.75 24.89 -14.30
C ILE A 288 -24.12 25.51 -12.96
N LYS A 289 -25.40 25.49 -12.59
CA LYS A 289 -25.91 25.97 -11.30
C LYS A 289 -26.46 24.82 -10.49
N LEU A 290 -26.37 24.90 -9.17
CA LEU A 290 -27.03 23.96 -8.29
C LEU A 290 -28.51 24.29 -8.10
N THR A 291 -29.36 23.28 -8.26
CA THR A 291 -30.81 23.39 -8.03
C THR A 291 -31.17 23.19 -6.56
N ASP A 292 -30.31 22.53 -5.79
CA ASP A 292 -30.42 22.32 -4.34
C ASP A 292 -29.05 22.31 -3.65
N THR A 293 -29.02 22.36 -2.33
CA THR A 293 -27.79 22.26 -1.53
C THR A 293 -27.21 20.86 -1.66
N PHE A 294 -25.89 20.76 -1.86
CA PHE A 294 -25.22 19.48 -2.03
C PHE A 294 -23.86 19.45 -1.34
N ILE A 295 -23.63 18.40 -0.55
CA ILE A 295 -22.36 18.16 0.13
C ILE A 295 -21.62 17.06 -0.63
N VAL A 296 -20.50 17.42 -1.25
CA VAL A 296 -19.65 16.46 -1.98
C VAL A 296 -18.86 15.60 -1.00
N CYS A 297 -18.26 16.24 0.00
CA CYS A 297 -17.47 15.58 1.04
C CYS A 297 -17.37 16.43 2.32
N GLU A 298 -17.07 15.77 3.44
CA GLU A 298 -16.97 16.40 4.77
C GLU A 298 -15.61 16.03 5.39
N GLU A 299 -14.94 16.97 6.05
CA GLU A 299 -13.59 16.81 6.64
C GLU A 299 -13.45 15.62 7.59
N THR A 300 -14.53 15.20 8.27
CA THR A 300 -14.47 14.08 9.23
C THR A 300 -14.97 12.76 8.65
N ARG A 301 -15.47 12.76 7.40
CA ARG A 301 -16.15 11.62 6.80
C ARG A 301 -15.38 11.06 5.62
N ARG A 302 -15.39 9.73 5.49
CA ARG A 302 -14.82 9.04 4.33
C ARG A 302 -15.61 9.38 3.08
N VAL A 303 -14.90 9.84 2.04
CA VAL A 303 -15.49 10.20 0.74
C VAL A 303 -16.08 8.99 0.05
N SER A 304 -17.30 9.14 -0.46
CA SER A 304 -18.00 8.11 -1.25
C SER A 304 -17.35 7.94 -2.63
N GLU A 305 -17.69 6.86 -3.33
CA GLU A 305 -17.19 6.68 -4.70
C GLU A 305 -17.66 7.80 -5.63
N ASN A 306 -18.93 8.22 -5.52
CA ASN A 306 -19.48 9.32 -6.30
C ASN A 306 -18.84 10.66 -5.93
N GLY A 307 -18.63 10.93 -4.63
CA GLY A 307 -17.94 12.14 -4.18
C GLY A 307 -16.53 12.24 -4.76
N SER A 308 -15.76 11.14 -4.75
CA SER A 308 -14.43 11.08 -5.36
C SER A 308 -14.46 11.36 -6.87
N LYS A 309 -15.46 10.82 -7.59
CA LYS A 309 -15.66 11.08 -9.03
C LYS A 309 -16.03 12.55 -9.29
N ILE A 310 -16.92 13.13 -8.49
CA ILE A 310 -17.30 14.56 -8.58
C ILE A 310 -16.07 15.44 -8.36
N LEU A 311 -15.30 15.22 -7.30
CA LEU A 311 -14.06 15.96 -7.05
C LEU A 311 -13.08 15.89 -8.23
N ARG A 312 -12.97 14.73 -8.87
CA ARG A 312 -12.12 14.55 -10.06
C ARG A 312 -12.66 15.31 -11.28
N LEU A 313 -13.97 15.28 -11.50
CA LEU A 313 -14.63 16.03 -12.59
C LEU A 313 -14.50 17.55 -12.41
N LEU A 314 -14.49 18.03 -11.16
CA LEU A 314 -14.28 19.43 -10.81
C LEU A 314 -12.80 19.82 -10.68
N GLU A 315 -11.88 18.89 -10.94
CA GLU A 315 -10.43 19.03 -10.76
C GLU A 315 -10.01 19.51 -9.36
N LYS A 316 -10.80 19.19 -8.32
CA LYS A 316 -10.53 19.56 -6.93
C LYS A 316 -9.64 18.52 -6.25
N LYS A 317 -8.37 18.87 -6.01
CA LYS A 317 -7.39 18.05 -5.30
C LYS A 317 -7.42 18.34 -3.80
N MET A 318 -8.22 17.58 -3.05
CA MET A 318 -8.46 17.80 -1.62
C MET A 318 -7.81 16.74 -0.71
N PHE A 319 -6.88 15.93 -1.23
CA PHE A 319 -6.11 14.99 -0.43
C PHE A 319 -4.67 15.50 -0.28
N LYS A 320 -4.27 15.77 0.96
CA LYS A 320 -2.91 16.19 1.30
C LYS A 320 -2.01 14.98 1.44
N TYR A 321 -1.14 14.77 0.46
CA TYR A 321 -0.10 13.75 0.52
C TYR A 321 1.16 14.32 1.19
N ILE A 322 1.66 13.59 2.20
CA ILE A 322 2.86 13.91 2.97
C ILE A 322 3.76 12.67 3.05
N LEU A 323 5.07 12.87 3.23
CA LEU A 323 5.98 11.78 3.57
C LEU A 323 5.89 11.49 5.06
N VAL A 324 5.66 10.23 5.42
CA VAL A 324 5.45 9.83 6.81
C VAL A 324 6.69 9.08 7.32
N PRO A 325 7.52 9.71 8.18
CA PRO A 325 8.65 9.02 8.80
C PRO A 325 8.12 7.94 9.75
N GLN A 326 8.70 6.74 9.68
CA GLN A 326 8.33 5.56 10.47
C GLN A 326 9.26 5.35 11.67
N GLY A 327 10.54 5.70 11.51
CA GLY A 327 11.51 5.56 12.58
C GLY A 327 12.87 6.14 12.22
N ARG A 328 13.75 6.16 13.22
CA ARG A 328 15.14 6.61 13.13
C ARG A 328 16.04 5.61 13.84
N TRP A 329 17.19 5.30 13.27
CA TRP A 329 18.31 4.70 13.97
C TRP A 329 19.43 5.73 14.07
N SER A 330 20.00 5.87 15.27
CA SER A 330 21.05 6.84 15.53
C SER A 330 22.41 6.16 15.60
N ALA A 331 23.38 6.68 14.83
CA ALA A 331 24.72 6.11 14.77
C ALA A 331 25.48 6.26 16.10
N ASP A 332 25.22 7.32 16.87
CA ASP A 332 25.91 7.58 18.15
C ASP A 332 25.39 6.68 19.27
N SER A 333 24.07 6.56 19.37
CA SER A 333 23.45 5.79 20.46
C SER A 333 23.27 4.30 20.13
N LYS A 334 23.42 3.91 18.85
CA LYS A 334 23.11 2.57 18.33
C LYS A 334 21.69 2.11 18.67
N LYS A 335 20.78 3.08 18.83
CA LYS A 335 19.38 2.85 19.22
C LYS A 335 18.43 3.23 18.09
N THR A 336 17.36 2.46 17.99
CA THR A 336 16.24 2.70 17.08
C THR A 336 15.09 3.33 17.85
N GLU A 337 14.60 4.44 17.34
CA GLU A 337 13.39 5.13 17.78
C GLU A 337 12.29 4.90 16.74
N TYR A 338 11.11 4.50 17.20
CA TYR A 338 9.91 4.34 16.37
C TYR A 338 9.08 5.61 16.47
N PHE A 339 8.70 6.19 15.35
CA PHE A 339 7.76 7.30 15.38
C PHE A 339 6.34 6.75 15.49
N PRO A 340 5.49 7.37 16.33
CA PRO A 340 4.09 6.98 16.38
C PRO A 340 3.51 7.08 14.97
N MET A 341 2.80 6.03 14.53
CA MET A 341 2.08 6.06 13.26
C MET A 341 1.09 7.24 13.31
N VAL A 342 1.47 8.37 12.72
CA VAL A 342 0.50 9.39 12.34
C VAL A 342 -0.33 8.74 11.24
N ASP A 343 -1.60 8.48 11.55
CA ASP A 343 -2.59 7.75 10.75
C ASP A 343 -2.12 7.41 9.33
N ARG A 344 -1.54 6.22 9.14
CA ARG A 344 -1.38 5.69 7.78
C ARG A 344 -2.77 5.72 7.15
N PRO A 345 -2.97 6.29 5.94
CA PRO A 345 -4.17 5.99 5.19
C PRO A 345 -4.15 4.48 4.99
N LYS A 346 -4.96 3.75 5.77
CA LYS A 346 -5.00 2.28 5.76
C LYS A 346 -5.23 1.86 4.31
N SER A 347 -4.20 1.30 3.67
CA SER A 347 -4.37 0.63 2.39
C SER A 347 -5.32 -0.53 2.64
N ARG A 348 -6.51 -0.46 2.05
CA ARG A 348 -7.39 -1.62 1.96
C ARG A 348 -6.90 -2.58 0.90
#